data_AF-A0A5D2TWZ4-F1
#
_entry.id   AF-A0A5D2TWZ4-F1
#
_cell.length_a   1.000
_cell.length_b   1.000
_cell.length_c   1.000
_cell.angle_alpha   90.00
_cell.angle_beta   90.00
_cell.angle_gamma   90.00
#
_symmetry.space_group_name_H-M   'P 1'
#
loop_
_entity.id
_entity.type
_entity.pdbx_description
1 polymer ?
#
loop_
_entity_poly.entity_id
_entity_poly.type
_entity_poly.pdbx_seq_one_letter_code
_entity_poly.pdbx_strand_id
1 'polypeptide(L)'
;MLNLFSLRGLPWTGADGQQKLTAAELESLRSELADIEEREAHMKARLEHIDGILRSARLSGYLYIRTRWKALPGEPAPIDDTKINDWLPRFIVLHGQCIFFYLLSTDLSPQDSTLLSDVVEVGSLPSFTREDEGTRYSFYILTRQGLRYECSHVSQIQQGQLKTYGEFGWGLGAVRCV
;
A
#
# COMPACT_ATOMS: atom_id res chain seq x y z
N MET A 1 -16.88 -11.82 -10.29
CA MET A 1 -17.33 -13.19 -9.99
C MET A 1 -16.27 -14.13 -10.51
N LEU A 2 -15.69 -14.97 -9.65
CA LEU A 2 -14.78 -16.04 -10.06
C LEU A 2 -15.65 -17.18 -10.56
N ASN A 3 -15.64 -17.46 -11.87
CA ASN A 3 -16.13 -18.73 -12.38
C ASN A 3 -15.11 -19.81 -11.98
N LEU A 4 -15.19 -20.23 -10.71
CA LEU A 4 -14.55 -21.45 -10.27
C LEU A 4 -15.20 -22.60 -11.03
N PHE A 5 -14.45 -23.18 -11.96
CA PHE A 5 -14.64 -24.51 -12.56
C PHE A 5 -16.08 -25.01 -12.56
N SER A 6 -16.86 -24.57 -13.55
CA SER A 6 -17.98 -25.38 -14.00
C SER A 6 -17.47 -26.46 -14.96
N LEU A 7 -16.57 -27.33 -14.47
CA LEU A 7 -16.43 -28.71 -14.97
C LEU A 7 -17.68 -29.53 -14.56
N ARG A 8 -18.88 -28.93 -14.67
CA ARG A 8 -20.15 -29.62 -14.47
C ARG A 8 -20.38 -30.45 -15.73
N GLY A 9 -19.85 -31.67 -15.73
CA GLY A 9 -20.26 -32.68 -16.71
C GLY A 9 -19.26 -33.76 -17.04
N LEU A 10 -17.98 -33.63 -16.70
CA LEU A 10 -17.01 -34.70 -16.96
C LEU A 10 -16.81 -35.54 -15.70
N PRO A 11 -17.25 -36.81 -15.68
CA PRO A 11 -16.94 -37.71 -14.59
C PRO A 11 -15.43 -37.89 -14.58
N TRP A 12 -14.76 -37.49 -13.50
CA TRP A 12 -13.43 -38.00 -13.20
C TRP A 12 -13.56 -39.45 -12.73
N THR A 13 -13.83 -40.35 -13.67
CA THR A 13 -13.69 -41.80 -13.48
C THR A 13 -12.26 -42.18 -13.76
N GLY A 14 -11.54 -42.55 -12.71
CA GLY A 14 -10.29 -43.28 -12.82
C GLY A 14 -10.52 -44.68 -13.42
N ALA A 15 -9.47 -45.18 -14.08
CA ALA A 15 -9.32 -46.48 -14.73
C ALA A 15 -10.07 -46.66 -16.08
N ASP A 16 -9.28 -46.74 -17.14
CA ASP A 16 -9.54 -47.42 -18.42
C ASP A 16 -10.64 -46.90 -19.37
N GLY A 17 -10.90 -45.58 -19.36
CA GLY A 17 -11.76 -44.93 -20.35
C GLY A 17 -11.08 -43.73 -20.99
N GLN A 18 -10.54 -43.89 -22.20
CA GLN A 18 -10.00 -42.77 -22.99
C GLN A 18 -11.14 -41.80 -23.32
N GLN A 19 -11.26 -40.71 -22.54
CA GLN A 19 -12.21 -39.64 -22.79
C GLN A 19 -11.88 -39.00 -24.14
N LYS A 20 -12.71 -39.27 -25.14
CA LYS A 20 -12.62 -38.63 -26.46
C LYS A 20 -13.29 -37.27 -26.38
N LEU A 21 -12.48 -36.24 -26.11
CA LEU A 21 -12.91 -34.86 -26.29
C LEU A 21 -13.23 -34.62 -27.77
N THR A 22 -14.33 -33.91 -28.02
CA THR A 22 -14.65 -33.45 -29.37
C THR A 22 -13.67 -32.35 -29.80
N ALA A 23 -13.48 -32.16 -31.10
CA ALA A 23 -12.60 -31.11 -31.62
C ALA A 23 -12.98 -29.71 -31.11
N ALA A 24 -14.28 -29.46 -30.90
CA ALA A 24 -14.79 -28.21 -30.35
C ALA A 24 -14.44 -28.03 -28.86
N GLU A 25 -14.51 -29.09 -28.05
CA GLU A 25 -14.12 -29.04 -26.63
C GLU A 25 -12.60 -28.86 -26.47
N LEU A 26 -11.80 -29.53 -27.29
CA LEU A 26 -10.35 -29.31 -27.32
C LEU A 26 -10.00 -27.87 -27.69
N GLU A 27 -10.66 -27.30 -28.69
CA GLU A 27 -10.40 -25.92 -29.11
C GLU A 27 -10.88 -24.91 -28.05
N SER A 28 -12.01 -25.18 -27.38
CA SER A 28 -12.47 -24.37 -26.24
C SER A 28 -11.46 -24.38 -25.10
N LEU A 29 -10.94 -25.56 -24.73
CA LEU A 29 -9.93 -25.68 -23.66
C LEU A 29 -8.61 -25.00 -24.03
N ARG A 30 -8.22 -25.04 -25.31
CA ARG A 30 -7.03 -24.31 -25.79
C ARG A 30 -7.21 -22.81 -25.72
N SER A 31 -8.38 -22.30 -26.11
CA SER A 31 -8.70 -20.87 -25.98
C SER A 31 -8.67 -20.44 -24.51
N GLU A 32 -9.29 -21.22 -23.62
CA GLU A 32 -9.30 -20.91 -22.19
C GLU A 32 -7.89 -20.99 -21.58
N LEU A 33 -7.07 -21.95 -22.01
CA LEU A 33 -5.65 -22.01 -21.60
C LEU A 33 -4.89 -20.77 -22.06
N ALA A 34 -5.08 -20.32 -23.30
CA ALA A 34 -4.44 -19.11 -23.82
C ALA A 34 -4.86 -17.85 -23.03
N ASP A 35 -6.15 -17.72 -22.70
CA ASP A 35 -6.67 -16.62 -21.88
C ASP A 35 -6.04 -16.63 -20.46
N ILE A 36 -5.86 -17.81 -19.88
CA ILE A 36 -5.21 -17.98 -18.57
C ILE A 36 -3.72 -17.61 -18.65
N GLU A 37 -3.01 -18.08 -19.66
CA GLU A 37 -1.59 -17.77 -19.88
C GLU A 37 -1.38 -16.25 -20.06
N GLU A 38 -2.24 -15.57 -20.81
CA GLU A 38 -2.21 -14.11 -20.95
C GLU A 38 -2.43 -13.41 -19.60
N ARG A 39 -3.42 -13.86 -18.83
CA ARG A 39 -3.72 -13.31 -17.50
C ARG A 39 -2.56 -13.55 -16.53
N GLU A 40 -1.91 -14.71 -16.58
CA GLU A 40 -0.72 -15.03 -15.79
C GLU A 40 0.43 -14.08 -16.15
N ALA A 41 0.74 -13.94 -17.43
CA ALA A 41 1.79 -13.06 -17.91
C ALA A 41 1.56 -11.60 -17.47
N HIS A 42 0.31 -11.13 -17.55
CA HIS A 42 -0.07 -9.81 -17.08
C HIS A 42 0.17 -9.63 -15.57
N MET A 43 -0.27 -10.58 -14.74
CA MET A 43 -0.07 -10.51 -13.29
C MET A 43 1.40 -10.59 -12.90
N LYS A 44 2.19 -11.43 -13.59
CA LYS A 44 3.63 -11.53 -13.39
C LYS A 44 4.35 -10.21 -13.69
N ALA A 45 4.04 -9.58 -14.83
CA ALA A 45 4.59 -8.28 -15.18
C ALA A 45 4.26 -7.20 -14.13
N ARG A 46 3.03 -7.22 -13.58
CA ARG A 46 2.64 -6.30 -12.49
C ARG A 46 3.44 -6.54 -11.21
N LEU A 47 3.68 -7.81 -10.85
CA LEU A 47 4.49 -8.15 -9.68
C LEU A 47 5.95 -7.71 -9.84
N GLU A 48 6.53 -7.96 -11.01
CA GLU A 48 7.90 -7.52 -11.33
C GLU A 48 8.03 -5.99 -11.27
N HIS A 49 7.02 -5.26 -11.74
CA HIS A 49 6.99 -3.80 -11.63
C HIS A 49 6.99 -3.32 -10.18
N ILE A 50 6.18 -3.94 -9.31
CA ILE A 50 6.10 -3.59 -7.89
C ILE A 50 7.40 -3.96 -7.17
N ASP A 51 7.97 -5.13 -7.44
CA ASP A 51 9.27 -5.51 -6.88
C ASP A 51 10.35 -4.48 -7.26
N GLY A 52 10.33 -4.02 -8.52
CA GLY A 52 11.18 -2.92 -8.98
C GLY A 52 11.01 -1.65 -8.14
N ILE A 53 9.77 -1.20 -7.93
CA ILE A 53 9.44 -0.03 -7.10
C ILE A 53 9.94 -0.19 -5.66
N LEU A 54 9.73 -1.36 -5.05
CA LEU A 54 10.12 -1.61 -3.66
C LEU A 54 11.64 -1.64 -3.51
N ARG A 55 12.37 -2.15 -4.50
CA ARG A 55 13.84 -2.14 -4.51
C ARG A 55 14.42 -0.74 -4.69
N SER A 56 13.77 0.13 -5.45
CA SER A 56 14.20 1.53 -5.65
C SER A 56 13.58 2.50 -4.64
N ALA A 57 12.70 2.04 -3.76
CA ALA A 57 12.06 2.88 -2.76
C ALA A 57 13.09 3.44 -1.78
N ARG A 58 12.96 4.73 -1.47
CA ARG A 58 13.79 5.38 -0.44
C ARG A 58 13.41 4.91 0.96
N LEU A 59 12.14 4.58 1.15
CA LEU A 59 11.58 4.07 2.39
C LEU A 59 10.38 3.19 2.07
N SER A 60 10.26 2.07 2.77
CA SER A 60 9.05 1.26 2.76
C SER A 60 8.83 0.63 4.13
N GLY A 61 7.58 0.58 4.59
CA GLY A 61 7.27 -0.04 5.88
C GLY A 61 5.85 0.18 6.35
N TYR A 62 5.46 -0.55 7.39
CA TYR A 62 4.16 -0.38 8.02
C TYR A 62 4.19 0.77 9.02
N LEU A 63 3.26 1.71 8.87
CA LEU A 63 2.94 2.71 9.89
C LEU A 63 1.48 2.56 10.31
N TYR A 64 1.18 2.89 11.55
CA TYR A 64 -0.20 3.15 11.95
C TYR A 64 -0.53 4.57 11.47
N ILE A 65 -1.57 4.69 10.65
CA ILE A 65 -2.00 5.97 10.08
C ILE A 65 -3.46 6.21 10.44
N ARG A 66 -3.79 7.46 10.70
CA ARG A 66 -5.15 7.98 10.63
C ARG A 66 -5.17 9.31 9.87
N THR A 67 -6.28 9.61 9.23
CA THR A 67 -6.45 10.86 8.49
C THR A 67 -7.28 11.85 9.30
N ARG A 68 -6.86 13.10 9.27
CA ARG A 68 -7.58 14.23 9.87
C ARG A 68 -7.59 15.36 8.85
N TRP A 69 -8.62 16.19 8.87
CA TRP A 69 -8.66 17.42 8.09
C TRP A 69 -8.29 18.60 8.97
N LYS A 70 -7.47 19.51 8.46
CA LYS A 70 -7.26 20.83 9.05
C LYS A 70 -8.34 21.77 8.50
N ALA A 71 -8.96 22.58 9.35
CA ALA A 71 -9.91 23.60 8.89
C ALA A 71 -9.21 24.52 7.88
N LEU A 72 -9.82 24.71 6.72
CA LEU A 72 -9.40 25.72 5.78
C LEU A 72 -9.82 27.11 6.28
N PRO A 73 -9.16 28.19 5.85
CA PRO A 73 -9.55 29.55 6.25
C PRO A 73 -11.02 29.83 5.91
N GLY A 74 -11.85 30.06 6.92
CA GLY A 74 -13.28 30.35 6.78
C GLY A 74 -14.23 29.16 6.96
N GLU A 75 -13.72 27.95 7.12
CA GLU A 75 -14.53 26.76 7.45
C GLU A 75 -14.68 26.58 8.97
N PRO A 76 -15.80 26.01 9.44
CA PRO A 76 -15.93 25.62 10.84
C PRO A 76 -14.86 24.60 11.22
N ALA A 77 -14.47 24.59 12.50
CA ALA A 77 -13.50 23.64 13.00
C ALA A 77 -13.96 22.19 12.69
N PRO A 78 -13.06 21.31 12.23
CA PRO A 78 -13.37 19.91 12.01
C PRO A 78 -13.90 19.27 13.30
N ILE A 79 -14.80 18.28 13.15
CA ILE A 79 -15.34 17.53 14.29
C ILE A 79 -14.17 16.89 15.04
N ASP A 80 -14.16 17.08 16.37
CA ASP A 80 -13.12 16.54 17.25
C ASP A 80 -13.34 15.04 17.50
N ASP A 81 -12.90 14.23 16.53
CA ASP A 81 -12.91 12.77 16.58
C ASP A 81 -11.67 12.20 17.29
N THR A 82 -11.01 12.96 18.17
CA THR A 82 -9.80 12.52 18.89
C THR A 82 -10.03 11.32 19.80
N LYS A 83 -11.29 11.09 20.21
CA LYS A 83 -11.68 9.96 21.07
C LYS A 83 -11.89 8.65 20.30
N ILE A 84 -11.93 8.67 18.97
CA ILE A 84 -12.07 7.47 18.15
C ILE A 84 -10.68 6.89 17.90
N ASN A 85 -10.47 5.62 18.29
CA ASN A 85 -9.24 4.90 17.99
C ASN A 85 -9.31 4.30 16.58
N ASP A 86 -9.08 5.15 15.57
CA ASP A 86 -9.14 4.81 14.15
C ASP A 86 -7.75 4.63 13.52
N TRP A 87 -6.72 4.40 14.33
CA TRP A 87 -5.38 4.07 13.86
C TRP A 87 -5.40 2.73 13.12
N LEU A 88 -5.07 2.76 11.84
CA LEU A 88 -5.00 1.55 11.02
C LEU A 88 -3.59 1.33 10.49
N PRO A 89 -3.09 0.08 10.49
CA PRO A 89 -1.83 -0.22 9.82
C PRO A 89 -1.99 0.00 8.32
N ARG A 90 -1.00 0.68 7.74
CA ARG A 90 -0.88 0.92 6.30
C ARG A 90 0.56 0.69 5.89
N PHE A 91 0.76 0.07 4.74
CA PHE A 91 2.09 -0.08 4.16
C PHE A 91 2.39 1.16 3.33
N ILE A 92 3.41 1.91 3.73
CA ILE A 92 3.82 3.14 3.05
C ILE A 92 5.04 2.85 2.20
N VAL A 93 5.06 3.39 0.99
CA VAL A 93 6.23 3.36 0.10
C VAL A 93 6.55 4.77 -0.36
N LEU A 94 7.75 5.25 -0.07
CA LEU A 94 8.30 6.48 -0.62
C LEU A 94 9.14 6.14 -1.85
N HIS A 95 8.59 6.40 -3.03
CA HIS A 95 9.25 6.12 -4.30
C HIS A 95 9.19 7.34 -5.23
N GLY A 96 10.36 7.74 -5.76
CA GLY A 96 10.47 8.96 -6.56
C GLY A 96 10.06 10.21 -5.79
N GLN A 97 9.07 10.93 -6.31
CA GLN A 97 8.48 12.15 -5.73
C GLN A 97 7.09 11.90 -5.12
N CYS A 98 6.73 10.64 -4.84
CA CYS A 98 5.41 10.28 -4.31
C CYS A 98 5.54 9.44 -3.05
N ILE A 99 4.60 9.66 -2.12
CA ILE A 99 4.29 8.75 -1.01
C ILE A 99 3.07 7.93 -1.44
N PHE A 100 3.19 6.62 -1.43
CA PHE A 100 2.12 5.69 -1.75
C PHE A 100 1.63 4.99 -0.49
N PHE A 101 0.31 4.89 -0.34
CA PHE A 101 -0.35 4.25 0.79
C PHE A 101 -1.07 2.99 0.32
N TYR A 102 -0.68 1.84 0.84
CA TYR A 102 -1.31 0.55 0.57
C TYR A 102 -2.02 0.05 1.82
N LEU A 103 -3.08 -0.76 1.63
CA LEU A 103 -3.73 -1.43 2.76
C LEU A 103 -2.78 -2.50 3.32
N LEU A 104 -2.20 -3.29 2.42
CA LEU A 104 -1.28 -4.38 2.67
C LEU A 104 -0.05 -4.27 1.76
N SER A 105 1.08 -4.83 2.19
CA SER A 105 2.30 -4.90 1.39
C SER A 105 2.17 -5.76 0.12
N THR A 106 1.13 -6.59 0.05
CA THR A 106 0.81 -7.47 -1.09
C THR A 106 -0.13 -6.84 -2.10
N ASP A 107 -0.61 -5.62 -1.85
CA ASP A 107 -1.55 -4.95 -2.75
C ASP A 107 -0.86 -4.56 -4.05
N LEU A 108 -1.50 -4.88 -5.18
CA LEU A 108 -0.95 -4.59 -6.50
C LEU A 108 -1.13 -3.12 -6.94
N SER A 109 -1.81 -2.32 -6.13
CA SER A 109 -2.10 -0.92 -6.38
C SER A 109 -2.27 -0.16 -5.06
N PRO A 110 -1.75 1.06 -4.96
CA PRO A 110 -1.96 1.87 -3.77
C PRO A 110 -3.44 2.25 -3.62
N GLN A 111 -3.89 2.43 -2.38
CA GLN A 111 -5.18 3.02 -2.06
C GLN A 111 -5.18 4.53 -2.30
N ASP A 112 -4.05 5.18 -1.99
CA ASP A 112 -3.89 6.62 -2.11
C ASP A 112 -2.42 6.97 -2.41
N SER A 113 -2.19 8.16 -2.94
CA SER A 113 -0.86 8.68 -3.21
C SER A 113 -0.79 10.19 -2.98
N THR A 114 0.31 10.66 -2.41
CA THR A 114 0.58 12.08 -2.18
C THR A 114 1.89 12.48 -2.84
N LEU A 115 1.85 13.52 -3.67
CA LEU A 115 3.07 14.12 -4.21
C LEU A 115 3.84 14.84 -3.11
N LEU A 116 5.15 14.72 -3.13
CA LEU A 116 6.02 15.40 -2.17
C LEU A 116 5.94 16.93 -2.31
N SER A 117 5.65 17.44 -3.51
CA SER A 117 5.39 18.86 -3.75
C SER A 117 4.17 19.38 -2.99
N ASP A 118 3.22 18.51 -2.68
CA ASP A 118 1.96 18.85 -2.00
C ASP A 118 2.11 18.78 -0.48
N VAL A 119 3.21 18.24 0.03
CA VAL A 119 3.52 18.26 1.47
C VAL A 119 3.98 19.67 1.85
N VAL A 120 3.24 20.31 2.74
CA VAL A 120 3.58 21.66 3.25
C VAL A 120 4.31 21.62 4.58
N GLU A 121 4.07 20.59 5.38
CA GLU A 121 4.58 20.53 6.74
C GLU A 121 4.70 19.07 7.21
N VAL A 122 5.81 18.76 7.88
CA VAL A 122 5.98 17.52 8.63
C VAL A 122 6.33 17.90 10.06
N GLY A 123 5.50 17.50 11.02
CA GLY A 123 5.65 17.92 12.41
C GLY A 123 5.55 16.77 13.39
N SER A 124 6.01 17.00 14.62
CA SER A 124 5.93 16.00 15.69
C SER A 124 4.56 16.05 16.37
N LEU A 125 4.05 14.90 16.79
CA LEU A 125 2.89 14.79 17.67
C LEU A 125 3.36 14.28 19.04
N PRO A 126 2.57 14.54 20.11
CA PRO A 126 2.80 13.91 21.39
C PRO A 126 2.88 12.39 21.23
N SER A 127 3.94 11.79 21.78
CA SER A 127 4.02 10.35 21.92
C SER A 127 2.92 9.86 22.87
N PHE A 128 2.36 8.70 22.59
CA PHE A 128 1.35 8.09 23.46
C PHE A 128 1.71 6.64 23.76
N THR A 129 1.32 6.18 24.94
CA THR A 129 1.48 4.78 25.35
C THR A 129 0.21 4.02 25.00
N ARG A 130 0.34 2.90 24.29
CA ARG A 130 -0.75 1.93 24.12
C ARG A 130 -0.52 0.79 25.10
N GLU A 131 -1.57 0.34 25.77
CA GLU A 131 -1.52 -0.59 26.91
C GLU A 131 -0.65 -1.84 26.67
N ASP A 132 -0.52 -2.30 25.41
CA ASP A 132 0.18 -3.55 25.07
C ASP A 132 1.55 -3.38 24.34
N GLU A 133 1.96 -2.17 23.93
CA GLU A 133 3.05 -1.99 22.95
C GLU A 133 4.12 -0.93 23.31
N GLY A 134 4.07 -0.35 24.50
CA GLY A 134 5.04 0.67 24.95
C GLY A 134 4.80 2.06 24.36
N THR A 135 5.84 2.90 24.37
CA THR A 135 5.76 4.30 23.89
C THR A 135 5.77 4.35 22.37
N ARG A 136 4.68 4.86 21.78
CA ARG A 136 4.59 5.10 20.34
C ARG A 136 4.97 6.54 20.01
N TYR A 137 5.79 6.68 18.99
CA TYR A 137 6.27 7.96 18.49
C TYR A 137 5.38 8.41 17.33
N SER A 138 4.78 9.59 17.48
CA SER A 138 3.79 10.10 16.54
C SER A 138 4.27 11.36 15.81
N PHE A 139 3.94 11.48 14.53
CA PHE A 139 4.22 12.64 13.70
C PHE A 139 3.08 12.86 12.71
N TYR A 140 3.06 13.99 12.01
CA TYR A 140 2.08 14.23 10.95
C TYR A 140 2.72 14.74 9.68
N ILE A 141 2.01 14.52 8.57
CA ILE A 141 2.27 15.08 7.25
C ILE A 141 1.04 15.89 6.85
N LEU A 142 1.20 17.19 6.66
CA LEU A 142 0.13 18.07 6.19
C LEU A 142 0.31 18.36 4.70
N THR A 143 -0.78 18.26 3.97
CA THR A 143 -0.84 18.56 2.54
C THR A 143 -1.36 19.98 2.30
N ARG A 144 -1.12 20.52 1.09
CA ARG A 144 -1.64 21.82 0.64
C ARG A 144 -3.16 21.91 0.72
N GLN A 145 -3.83 20.78 0.54
CA GLN A 145 -5.29 20.68 0.54
C GLN A 145 -5.87 20.61 1.96
N GLY A 146 -5.05 20.65 3.00
CA GLY A 146 -5.48 20.59 4.39
C GLY A 146 -5.65 19.15 4.93
N LEU A 147 -5.42 18.12 4.11
CA LEU A 147 -5.39 16.73 4.58
C LEU A 147 -4.13 16.50 5.42
N ARG A 148 -4.33 15.97 6.63
CA ARG A 148 -3.29 15.66 7.60
C ARG A 148 -3.25 14.15 7.84
N TYR A 149 -2.16 13.52 7.44
CA TYR A 149 -1.86 12.14 7.82
C TYR A 149 -1.15 12.15 9.16
N GLU A 150 -1.76 11.57 10.19
CA GLU A 150 -1.09 11.33 11.47
C GLU A 150 -0.54 9.90 11.44
N CYS A 151 0.74 9.77 11.74
CA CYS A 151 1.51 8.54 11.63
C CYS A 151 2.09 8.19 13.01
N SER A 152 2.06 6.91 13.37
CA SER A 152 2.58 6.38 14.63
C SER A 152 3.43 5.13 14.37
N HIS A 153 4.57 5.04 15.06
CA HIS A 153 5.44 3.87 15.02
C HIS A 153 6.01 3.54 16.41
N VAL A 154 6.37 2.28 16.63
CA VAL A 154 6.92 1.76 17.91
C VAL A 154 8.39 2.13 18.14
N SER A 155 9.09 2.65 17.12
CA SER A 155 10.50 3.02 17.20
C SER A 155 10.74 4.49 16.84
N GLN A 156 11.52 5.18 17.68
CA GLN A 156 11.97 6.57 17.50
C GLN A 156 12.83 6.76 16.24
N ILE A 157 13.44 5.68 15.74
CA ILE A 157 14.43 5.69 14.65
C ILE A 157 13.81 6.14 13.32
N GLN A 158 12.56 5.76 13.04
CA GLN A 158 11.86 6.16 11.81
C GLN A 158 11.41 7.63 11.81
N GLN A 159 11.11 8.20 12.99
CA GLN A 159 10.90 9.65 13.08
C GLN A 159 12.17 10.41 12.74
N GLY A 160 13.32 9.91 13.22
CA GLY A 160 14.63 10.42 12.85
C GLY A 160 14.79 10.40 11.34
N GLN A 161 14.65 9.23 10.69
CA GLN A 161 14.82 9.12 9.23
C GLN A 161 13.88 10.03 8.43
N LEU A 162 12.58 10.11 8.76
CA LEU A 162 11.65 11.01 8.05
C LEU A 162 11.92 12.49 8.34
N LYS A 163 12.32 12.84 9.57
CA LYS A 163 12.71 14.21 9.94
C LYS A 163 14.04 14.60 9.31
N THR A 164 15.03 13.71 9.21
CA THR A 164 16.28 13.97 8.48
C THR A 164 15.98 14.21 7.00
N TYR A 165 15.01 13.50 6.41
CA TYR A 165 14.52 13.82 5.07
C TYR A 165 13.73 15.14 4.96
N GLY A 166 13.13 15.62 6.05
CA GLY A 166 12.46 16.93 6.13
C GLY A 166 13.40 18.11 6.44
N GLU A 167 14.47 17.88 7.21
CA GLU A 167 15.46 18.87 7.65
C GLU A 167 16.58 19.09 6.61
N PHE A 168 16.89 18.11 5.76
CA PHE A 168 17.89 18.24 4.70
C PHE A 168 17.43 19.05 3.48
N GLY A 169 16.17 19.50 3.45
CA GLY A 169 15.58 20.02 2.23
C GLY A 169 15.44 18.90 1.19
N TRP A 170 14.41 19.01 0.38
CA TRP A 170 14.17 18.12 -0.76
C TRP A 170 15.21 18.38 -1.87
N GLY A 171 16.49 18.10 -1.61
CA GLY A 171 17.62 18.35 -2.50
C GLY A 171 18.84 17.48 -2.13
N LEU A 172 19.29 16.71 -3.11
CA LEU A 172 20.63 16.09 -3.28
C LEU A 172 21.60 16.17 -2.09
N GLY A 173 21.96 15.02 -1.53
CA GLY A 173 23.16 14.91 -0.68
C GLY A 173 23.09 13.75 0.30
N ALA A 174 24.00 12.79 0.14
CA ALA A 174 24.17 11.61 0.98
C ALA A 174 24.34 11.95 2.48
N VAL A 175 24.04 10.97 3.34
CA VAL A 175 25.03 10.34 4.24
C VAL A 175 24.40 9.14 4.96
N ARG A 176 25.08 7.98 4.81
CA ARG A 176 24.99 6.78 5.65
C ARG A 176 25.35 7.11 7.10
N CYS A 177 24.78 6.39 8.08
CA CYS A 177 25.55 5.91 9.24
C CYS A 177 24.84 4.72 9.88
N VAL A 178 25.42 3.53 9.65
CA VAL A 178 25.89 2.50 10.61
C VAL A 178 24.77 1.69 11.26
#